data_AF-A0A6S8DQD1-F1
#
_entry.id   AF-A0A6S8DQD1-F1
#
_cell.length_a   1.000
_cell.length_b   1.000
_cell.length_c   1.000
_cell.angle_alpha   90.00
_cell.angle_beta   90.00
_cell.angle_gamma   90.00
#
_symmetry.space_group_name_H-M   'P 1'
#
loop_
_entity.id
_entity.type
_entity.pdbx_description
1 polymer ?
#
loop_
_entity_poly.entity_id
_entity_poly.type
_entity_poly.pdbx_seq_one_letter_code
_entity_poly.pdbx_strand_id
1 'polypeptide(L)'
;MIYENRLSSVSRCANTRFFSFKMCLVTYSSLVFMQQNIEEALTKANSSLKDVVRVRYILPDAKQFEEIWPITRQFLGDIKPAATMISAGLADDKMKIEIEVTAFKSNP
;
A
#
# COMPACT_ATOMS: atom_id res chain seq x y z
N MET A 1 -16.93 -7.48 11.02
CA MET A 1 -16.66 -8.47 9.95
C MET A 1 -17.06 -7.83 8.64
N ILE A 2 -16.13 -7.36 7.83
CA ILE A 2 -16.40 -6.82 6.49
C ILE A 2 -15.56 -7.66 5.53
N TYR A 3 -16.22 -8.65 4.96
CA TYR A 3 -15.75 -9.53 3.89
C TYR A 3 -16.08 -8.86 2.55
N GLU A 4 -15.22 -7.98 2.06
CA GLU A 4 -15.24 -7.52 0.68
C GLU A 4 -13.80 -7.51 0.15
N ASN A 5 -13.59 -8.08 -1.03
CA ASN A 5 -12.31 -8.36 -1.69
C ASN A 5 -11.49 -7.10 -2.09
N ARG A 6 -11.53 -6.03 -1.29
CA ARG A 6 -10.73 -4.81 -1.44
C ARG A 6 -10.82 -3.97 -0.17
N LEU A 7 -10.16 -4.41 0.92
CA LEU A 7 -10.03 -3.60 2.13
C LEU A 7 -9.02 -2.48 1.85
N SER A 8 -9.53 -1.30 1.54
CA SER A 8 -8.77 -0.05 1.50
C SER A 8 -9.26 0.84 2.64
N SER A 9 -8.37 1.15 3.59
CA SER A 9 -8.68 2.08 4.67
C SER A 9 -7.76 3.28 4.59
N VAL A 10 -8.37 4.47 4.51
CA VAL A 10 -7.65 5.74 4.61
C VAL A 10 -7.79 6.19 6.05
N SER A 11 -6.71 6.08 6.82
CA SER A 11 -6.69 6.61 8.18
C SER A 11 -6.11 8.01 8.14
N ARG A 12 -6.89 8.99 8.61
CA ARG A 12 -6.46 10.37 8.80
C ARG A 12 -6.16 10.57 10.28
N CYS A 13 -4.89 10.69 10.64
CA CYS A 13 -4.57 11.22 11.96
C CYS A 13 -4.99 12.69 12.02
N ALA A 14 -5.67 13.09 13.09
CA ALA A 14 -6.26 14.41 13.24
C ALA A 14 -5.23 15.52 12.92
N ASN A 15 -5.62 16.45 12.05
CA ASN A 15 -4.93 17.70 11.73
C ASN A 15 -3.52 17.60 11.09
N THR A 16 -3.10 16.45 10.54
CA THR A 16 -1.78 16.28 9.91
C THR A 16 -1.88 16.05 8.40
N ARG A 17 -0.89 16.56 7.64
CA ARG A 17 -0.75 16.40 6.18
C ARG A 17 -0.36 14.97 5.74
N PHE A 18 -0.45 14.01 6.66
CA PHE A 18 -0.07 12.62 6.47
C PHE A 18 -1.31 11.76 6.26
N PHE A 19 -1.30 10.98 5.20
CA PHE A 19 -2.32 10.00 4.89
C PHE A 19 -1.68 8.63 4.88
N SER A 20 -2.18 7.71 5.70
CA SER A 20 -1.81 6.31 5.60
C SER A 20 -2.94 5.53 4.93
N PHE A 21 -2.59 4.85 3.85
CA PHE A 21 -3.47 3.97 3.09
C PHE A 21 -3.02 2.53 3.32
N LYS A 22 -3.91 1.72 3.89
CA LYS A 22 -3.67 0.29 4.07
C LYS A 22 -4.53 -0.48 3.08
N MET A 23 -3.88 -1.33 2.28
CA MET A 23 -4.50 -2.26 1.36
C MET A 23 -4.05 -3.67 1.65
N CYS A 24 -5.03 -4.57 1.80
CA CYS A 24 -4.75 -5.99 1.95
C CYS A 24 -5.18 -6.75 0.70
N LEU A 25 -4.30 -7.63 0.22
CA LEU A 25 -4.50 -8.40 -0.99
C LEU A 25 -4.54 -9.88 -0.65
N VAL A 26 -5.55 -10.55 -1.20
CA VAL A 26 -5.79 -11.99 -1.07
C VAL A 26 -5.06 -12.76 -2.18
N THR A 27 -4.66 -12.08 -3.26
CA THR A 27 -3.95 -12.69 -4.40
C THR A 27 -2.82 -11.81 -4.92
N TYR A 28 -1.72 -12.43 -5.37
CA TYR A 28 -0.58 -11.74 -6.00
C TYR A 28 -0.91 -11.13 -7.35
N SER A 29 -1.85 -11.73 -8.10
CA SER A 29 -2.31 -11.18 -9.37
C SER A 29 -2.95 -9.79 -9.22
N SER A 30 -3.51 -9.48 -8.04
CA SER A 30 -4.11 -8.17 -7.79
C SER A 30 -3.08 -7.06 -7.57
N LEU A 31 -1.80 -7.39 -7.42
CA LEU A 31 -0.72 -6.40 -7.31
C LEU A 31 -0.56 -5.57 -8.58
N VAL A 32 -0.95 -6.07 -9.75
CA VAL A 32 -0.89 -5.30 -11.00
C VAL A 32 -1.82 -4.09 -10.99
N PHE A 33 -2.89 -4.14 -10.19
CA PHE A 33 -3.83 -3.03 -10.00
C PHE A 33 -3.47 -2.14 -8.80
N MET A 34 -2.35 -2.41 -8.12
CA MET A 34 -1.92 -1.70 -6.93
C MET A 34 -1.77 -0.20 -7.18
N GLN A 35 -1.18 0.18 -8.32
CA GLN A 35 -1.05 1.57 -8.74
C GLN A 35 -2.39 2.29 -8.82
N GLN A 36 -3.35 1.73 -9.55
CA GLN A 36 -4.67 2.33 -9.76
C GLN A 36 -5.43 2.47 -8.43
N ASN A 37 -5.42 1.43 -7.59
CA ASN A 37 -6.09 1.46 -6.30
C ASN A 37 -5.51 2.56 -5.37
N ILE A 38 -4.19 2.74 -5.37
CA ILE A 38 -3.53 3.77 -4.56
C ILE A 38 -3.81 5.14 -5.14
N GLU A 39 -3.75 5.31 -6.46
CA GLU A 39 -4.04 6.58 -7.12
C GLU A 39 -5.48 7.03 -6.87
N GLU A 40 -6.46 6.13 -6.97
CA GLU A 40 -7.85 6.41 -6.63
C GLU A 40 -8.02 6.82 -5.17
N ALA A 41 -7.34 6.12 -4.24
CA ALA A 41 -7.41 6.42 -2.83
C ALA A 41 -6.74 7.76 -2.47
N LEU A 42 -5.58 8.05 -3.07
CA LEU A 42 -4.88 9.32 -2.91
C LEU A 42 -5.69 10.47 -3.50
N THR A 43 -6.33 10.27 -4.65
CA THR A 43 -7.20 11.26 -5.28
C THR A 43 -8.37 11.63 -4.35
N LYS A 44 -9.01 10.64 -3.71
CA LYS A 44 -10.06 10.88 -2.70
C LYS A 44 -9.55 11.68 -1.50
N ALA A 45 -8.25 11.61 -1.20
CA ALA A 45 -7.59 12.35 -0.15
C ALA A 45 -6.98 13.70 -0.61
N ASN A 46 -7.21 14.13 -1.86
CA ASN A 46 -6.56 15.28 -2.49
C ASN A 46 -5.02 15.22 -2.45
N SER A 47 -4.48 14.03 -2.68
CA SER A 47 -3.05 13.72 -2.75
C SER A 47 -2.73 13.05 -4.08
N SER A 48 -1.45 13.02 -4.44
CA SER A 48 -0.96 12.36 -5.65
C SER A 48 0.06 11.28 -5.32
N LEU A 49 0.38 10.44 -6.31
CA LEU A 49 1.46 9.44 -6.19
C LEU A 49 2.82 10.05 -5.86
N LYS A 50 3.07 11.31 -6.25
CA LYS A 50 4.32 12.02 -5.95
C LYS A 50 4.46 12.39 -4.47
N ASP A 51 3.35 12.42 -3.74
CA ASP A 51 3.33 12.70 -2.31
C ASP A 51 3.65 11.45 -1.49
N VAL A 52 3.79 10.27 -2.11
CA VAL A 52 4.13 9.03 -1.42
C VAL A 52 5.57 9.07 -0.92
N VAL A 53 5.72 9.05 0.40
CA VAL A 53 7.02 9.15 1.08
C VAL A 53 7.49 7.82 1.67
N ARG A 54 6.56 6.91 1.98
CA ARG A 54 6.87 5.62 2.61
C ARG A 54 5.93 4.52 2.13
N VAL A 55 6.47 3.32 1.98
CA VAL A 55 5.71 2.09 1.72
C VAL A 55 6.19 0.98 2.65
N ARG A 56 5.26 0.25 3.25
CA ARG A 56 5.52 -0.94 4.05
C ARG A 56 4.83 -2.14 3.42
N TYR A 57 5.59 -3.20 3.24
CA TYR A 57 5.11 -4.50 2.81
C TYR A 57 5.12 -5.43 4.01
N ILE A 58 3.97 -6.01 4.33
CA ILE A 58 3.82 -7.00 5.38
C ILE A 58 3.32 -8.28 4.74
N LEU A 59 4.07 -9.35 4.86
CA LEU A 59 3.72 -10.65 4.30
C LEU A 59 4.13 -11.77 5.27
N PRO A 60 3.44 -12.90 5.30
CA PRO A 60 3.78 -14.00 6.21
C PRO A 60 5.09 -14.70 5.83
N ASP A 61 5.36 -14.86 4.53
CA ASP A 61 6.56 -15.53 4.01
C ASP A 61 7.42 -14.60 3.16
N ALA A 62 8.60 -14.25 3.67
CA ALA A 62 9.56 -13.38 2.99
C ALA A 62 9.99 -13.90 1.60
N LYS A 63 9.92 -15.20 1.30
CA LYS A 63 10.29 -15.75 -0.02
C LYS A 63 9.36 -15.26 -1.13
N GLN A 64 8.12 -14.94 -0.80
CA GLN A 64 7.14 -14.42 -1.75
C GLN A 64 7.49 -12.99 -2.20
N PHE A 65 8.44 -12.33 -1.51
CA PHE A 65 8.89 -10.99 -1.89
C PHE A 65 9.59 -10.96 -3.26
N GLU A 66 10.28 -12.03 -3.66
CA GLU A 66 10.96 -12.10 -4.95
C GLU A 66 9.97 -12.05 -6.13
N GLU A 67 8.80 -12.68 -5.97
CA GLU A 67 7.74 -12.71 -6.99
C GLU A 67 7.10 -11.33 -7.19
N ILE A 68 7.03 -10.51 -6.13
CA ILE A 68 6.36 -9.20 -6.17
C ILE A 68 7.29 -8.05 -6.52
N TRP A 69 8.61 -8.24 -6.38
CA TRP A 69 9.63 -7.26 -6.71
C TRP A 69 9.45 -6.59 -8.09
N PRO A 70 9.22 -7.32 -9.19
CA PRO A 70 9.06 -6.67 -10.50
C PRO A 70 7.85 -5.74 -10.54
N ILE A 71 6.75 -6.09 -9.87
CA ILE A 71 5.51 -5.31 -9.84
C ILE A 71 5.70 -4.06 -8.98
N THR A 72 6.28 -4.20 -7.80
CA THR A 72 6.56 -3.04 -6.93
C THR A 72 7.58 -2.10 -7.55
N ARG A 73 8.56 -2.61 -8.32
CA ARG A 73 9.53 -1.80 -9.05
C ARG A 73 8.92 -1.01 -10.20
N GLN A 74 7.95 -1.56 -10.93
CA GLN A 74 7.24 -0.82 -11.98
C GLN A 74 6.50 0.39 -11.40
N PHE A 75 5.91 0.24 -10.22
CA PHE A 75 5.17 1.32 -9.57
C PHE A 75 6.06 2.31 -8.81
N LEU A 76 7.04 1.82 -8.03
CA LEU A 76 7.88 2.65 -7.17
C LEU A 76 9.20 3.10 -7.81
N GLY A 77 9.53 2.62 -9.00
CA GLY A 77 10.78 2.94 -9.68
C GLY A 77 11.00 4.43 -9.90
N ASP A 78 9.92 5.16 -10.18
CA ASP A 78 9.97 6.61 -10.44
C ASP A 78 9.89 7.44 -9.16
N ILE A 79 9.07 7.03 -8.19
CA ILE A 79 8.80 7.80 -6.95
C ILE A 79 9.89 7.58 -5.90
N LYS A 80 10.43 6.35 -5.81
CA LYS A 80 11.48 5.92 -4.86
C LYS A 80 11.19 6.29 -3.40
N PRO A 81 10.02 5.91 -2.84
CA PRO A 81 9.75 6.14 -1.43
C PRO A 81 10.62 5.26 -0.53
N ALA A 82 10.64 5.57 0.77
CA ALA A 82 11.24 4.69 1.76
C ALA A 82 10.43 3.38 1.85
N ALA A 83 10.98 2.30 1.29
CA ALA A 83 10.36 0.97 1.28
C ALA A 83 10.87 0.13 2.47
N THR A 84 9.96 -0.54 3.17
CA THR A 84 10.30 -1.48 4.25
C THR A 84 9.50 -2.76 4.08
N MET A 85 10.16 -3.91 4.20
CA MET A 85 9.52 -5.22 4.17
C MET A 85 9.58 -5.84 5.55
N ILE A 86 8.46 -6.40 6.01
CA ILE A 86 8.30 -7.04 7.31
C ILE A 86 7.66 -8.42 7.09
N SER A 87 8.30 -9.47 7.61
CA SER A 87 7.69 -10.80 7.66
C SER A 87 6.86 -10.92 8.94
N ALA A 88 5.53 -10.96 8.84
CA ALA A 88 4.63 -11.08 10.00
C ALA A 88 3.28 -11.71 9.62
N GLY A 89 2.59 -12.26 10.63
CA GLY A 89 1.21 -12.75 10.46
C GLY A 89 0.25 -11.63 10.11
N LEU A 90 -0.68 -11.89 9.20
CA LEU A 90 -1.72 -10.95 8.76
C LEU A 90 -3.00 -11.13 9.58
N ALA A 91 -3.92 -10.18 9.45
CA ALA A 91 -5.17 -10.17 10.22
C ALA A 91 -6.13 -11.32 9.87
N ASP A 92 -6.02 -11.88 8.66
CA ASP A 92 -6.78 -13.05 8.19
C ASP A 92 -5.83 -13.95 7.38
N ASP A 93 -5.91 -15.27 7.58
CA ASP A 93 -5.06 -16.26 6.92
C ASP A 93 -5.24 -16.32 5.40
N LYS A 94 -6.37 -15.80 4.89
CA LYS A 94 -6.63 -15.66 3.45
C LYS A 94 -5.77 -14.55 2.83
N MET A 95 -5.33 -13.58 3.63
CA MET A 95 -4.51 -12.48 3.16
C MET A 95 -3.10 -12.97 2.81
N LYS A 96 -2.55 -12.48 1.70
CA LYS A 96 -1.22 -12.85 1.23
C LYS A 96 -0.21 -11.74 1.45
N ILE A 97 -0.64 -10.50 1.27
CA ILE A 97 0.20 -9.33 1.49
C ILE A 97 -0.66 -8.16 1.95
N GLU A 98 -0.11 -7.42 2.88
CA GLU A 98 -0.60 -6.11 3.29
C GLU A 98 0.40 -5.05 2.88
N ILE A 99 -0.11 -4.00 2.24
CA ILE A 99 0.68 -2.87 1.77
C ILE A 99 0.14 -1.62 2.47
N GLU A 100 1.01 -0.95 3.20
CA GLU A 100 0.72 0.34 3.81
C GLU A 100 1.51 1.42 3.09
N VAL A 101 0.83 2.44 2.58
CA VAL A 101 1.42 3.56 1.85
C VAL A 101 1.16 4.83 2.64
N THR A 102 2.23 5.56 2.94
CA THR A 102 2.12 6.88 3.57
C THR A 102 2.40 7.95 2.53
N ALA A 103 1.45 8.86 2.36
CA ALA A 103 1.63 10.08 1.60
C ALA A 103 1.72 11.30 2.52
N PHE A 104 2.57 12.25 2.14
CA PHE A 104 2.71 13.55 2.78
C PHE A 104 2.43 14.65 1.78
N LYS A 105 1.31 15.35 1.96
CA LYS A 105 0.94 16.46 1.10
C LYS A 105 1.84 17.66 1.39
N SER A 106 2.65 18.11 0.42
CA SER A 106 3.59 19.22 0.67
C SER A 106 2.93 20.60 0.70
N ASN A 107 1.73 20.79 0.10
CA ASN A 107 1.07 22.10 0.01
C ASN A 107 -0.45 22.04 0.34
N PRO A 108 -1.08 23.13 0.84
CA PRO A 108 -2.49 23.19 1.28
C PRO A 108 -3.50 22.71 0.23
#